data_AF-A0A392LYX9-F1
#
_entry.id   AF-A0A392LYX9-F1
#
_cell.length_a   1.000
_cell.length_b   1.000
_cell.length_c   1.000
_cell.angle_alpha   90.00
_cell.angle_beta   90.00
_cell.angle_gamma   90.00
#
_symmetry.space_group_name_H-M   'P 1'
#
loop_
_entity.id
_entity.type
_entity.pdbx_description
1 polymer ?
#
loop_
_entity_poly.entity_id
_entity_poly.type
_entity_poly.pdbx_seq_one_letter_code
_entity_poly.pdbx_strand_id
1 'polypeptide(L)'
;SLDHESTCGGPLVMRETLTETGKLGLRLLEDLTSLAAGGSAIWLRVNILQRTFALDILEFILSNYVAVFRTLLPYEQALRRQICSILMTSLRTNAEVEGEAGEPSFRRLVLRSVAHIIRLYSSSLITECEVFLSMLLKATFLDLPLWHRILVLEILRGFCVEARTLRILFQHFDMGTNHHSWGWVIENSGRGKDENTEEEKVEGED
;
A
#
# COMPACT_ATOMS: atom_id res chain seq x y z
N SER A 1 -4.14 -0.28 -46.48
CA SER A 1 -5.00 0.76 -45.91
C SER A 1 -5.89 0.08 -44.88
N LEU A 2 -5.56 0.31 -43.61
CA LEU A 2 -6.46 0.34 -42.46
C LEU A 2 -5.58 0.72 -41.26
N ASP A 3 -5.60 2.02 -41.00
CA ASP A 3 -4.97 2.71 -39.89
C ASP A 3 -5.70 2.39 -38.58
N HIS A 4 -4.97 2.18 -37.48
CA HIS A 4 -5.14 2.92 -36.23
C HIS A 4 -4.19 2.37 -35.16
N GLU A 5 -2.96 2.88 -35.13
CA GLU A 5 -2.13 2.84 -33.92
C GLU A 5 -2.12 4.25 -33.35
N SER A 6 -3.08 4.52 -32.47
CA SER A 6 -3.21 5.82 -31.80
C SER A 6 -2.22 5.87 -30.64
N THR A 7 -1.01 6.36 -30.90
CA THR A 7 -0.04 6.76 -29.89
C THR A 7 -0.58 7.99 -29.15
N CYS A 8 -1.25 7.79 -28.01
CA CYS A 8 -1.58 8.88 -27.08
C CYS A 8 -0.61 8.81 -25.88
N GLY A 9 0.58 9.36 -26.08
CA GLY A 9 1.63 9.50 -25.08
C GLY A 9 2.05 10.96 -24.94
N GLY A 10 1.10 11.85 -24.64
CA GLY A 10 1.43 13.18 -24.12
C GLY A 10 1.71 13.11 -22.61
N PRO A 11 2.63 13.91 -22.05
CA PRO A 11 2.74 14.05 -20.61
C PRO A 11 1.40 14.55 -20.06
N LEU A 12 0.81 13.82 -19.11
CA LEU A 12 -0.35 14.30 -18.38
C LEU A 12 0.10 15.52 -17.58
N VAL A 13 -0.23 16.72 -18.08
CA VAL A 13 0.02 17.97 -17.37
C VAL A 13 -0.82 17.95 -16.10
N MET A 14 -0.15 17.77 -14.96
CA MET A 14 -0.81 17.81 -13.66
C MET A 14 -1.41 19.19 -13.43
N ARG A 15 -2.68 19.22 -13.05
CA ARG A 15 -3.39 20.45 -12.72
C ARG A 15 -3.28 20.74 -11.24
N GLU A 16 -2.88 21.97 -10.94
CA GLU A 16 -2.75 22.47 -9.58
C GLU A 16 -4.05 23.13 -9.07
N THR A 17 -4.83 23.76 -9.97
CA THR A 17 -6.08 24.43 -9.61
C THR A 17 -7.28 23.48 -9.67
N LEU A 18 -8.03 23.41 -8.56
CA LEU A 18 -9.27 22.64 -8.45
C LEU A 18 -10.50 23.52 -8.70
N THR A 19 -11.52 22.94 -9.35
CA THR A 19 -12.88 23.49 -9.36
C THR A 19 -13.50 23.42 -7.96
N GLU A 20 -14.59 24.15 -7.71
CA GLU A 20 -15.30 24.05 -6.42
C GLU A 20 -15.73 22.61 -6.10
N THR A 21 -16.27 21.87 -7.08
CA THR A 21 -16.58 20.44 -6.93
C THR A 21 -15.33 19.62 -6.61
N GLY A 22 -14.20 19.92 -7.26
CA GLY A 22 -12.92 19.26 -6.99
C GLY A 22 -12.41 19.50 -5.57
N LYS A 23 -12.63 20.71 -5.01
CA LYS A 23 -12.30 21.02 -3.61
C LYS A 23 -13.20 20.26 -2.63
N LEU A 24 -14.49 20.12 -2.92
CA LEU A 24 -15.41 19.33 -2.09
C LEU A 24 -15.03 17.85 -2.09
N GLY A 25 -14.70 17.28 -3.26
CA GLY A 25 -14.23 15.90 -3.36
C GLY A 25 -12.93 15.66 -2.58
N LEU A 26 -12.03 16.66 -2.53
CA LEU A 26 -10.79 16.55 -1.77
C LEU A 26 -11.06 16.53 -0.26
N ARG A 27 -11.97 17.39 0.23
CA ARG A 27 -12.39 17.38 1.64
C ARG A 27 -13.04 16.07 2.05
N LEU A 28 -13.87 15.50 1.18
CA LEU A 28 -14.45 14.16 1.38
C LEU A 28 -13.34 13.12 1.51
N LEU A 29 -12.34 13.15 0.61
CA LEU A 29 -11.21 12.23 0.65
C LEU A 29 -10.41 12.36 1.96
N GLU A 30 -10.13 13.59 2.40
CA GLU A 30 -9.40 13.87 3.64
C GLU A 30 -10.14 13.37 4.89
N ASP A 31 -11.45 13.59 4.96
CA ASP A 31 -12.29 13.10 6.06
C ASP A 31 -12.38 11.56 6.07
N LEU A 32 -12.57 10.93 4.91
CA LEU A 32 -12.54 9.46 4.80
C LEU A 32 -11.18 8.89 5.20
N THR A 33 -10.10 9.56 4.82
CA THR A 33 -8.73 9.19 5.19
C THR A 33 -8.52 9.30 6.70
N SER A 34 -9.04 10.37 7.32
CA SER A 34 -8.99 10.56 8.78
C SER A 34 -9.80 9.50 9.52
N LEU A 35 -11.01 9.17 9.06
CA LEU A 35 -11.83 8.08 9.61
C LEU A 35 -11.14 6.72 9.46
N ALA A 36 -10.54 6.45 8.31
CA ALA A 36 -9.76 5.24 8.05
C ALA A 36 -8.45 5.18 8.86
N ALA A 37 -8.04 6.27 9.51
CA ALA A 37 -6.96 6.29 10.51
C ALA A 37 -7.46 6.06 11.94
N GLY A 38 -8.78 6.00 12.17
CA GLY A 38 -9.39 6.02 13.50
C GLY A 38 -9.59 7.43 14.09
N GLY A 39 -9.45 8.47 13.27
CA GLY A 39 -9.71 9.86 13.63
C GLY A 39 -11.19 10.28 13.42
N SER A 40 -11.42 11.58 13.28
CA SER A 40 -12.75 12.17 13.09
C SER A 40 -12.92 12.79 11.70
N ALA A 41 -14.18 12.87 11.24
CA ALA A 41 -14.54 13.56 10.00
C ALA A 41 -15.26 14.89 10.29
N ILE A 42 -14.49 15.97 10.26
CA ILE A 42 -14.94 17.31 10.68
C ILE A 42 -15.88 17.91 9.63
N TRP A 43 -15.58 17.71 8.35
CA TRP A 43 -16.35 18.30 7.25
C TRP A 43 -17.69 17.56 7.04
N LEU A 44 -17.69 16.22 7.09
CA LEU A 44 -18.88 15.39 6.96
C LEU A 44 -19.80 15.46 8.19
N ARG A 45 -19.28 15.88 9.36
CA ARG A 45 -20.04 15.98 10.62
C ARG A 45 -20.70 14.66 11.04
N VAL A 46 -20.07 13.54 10.70
CA VAL A 46 -20.49 12.21 11.14
C VAL A 46 -19.68 11.81 12.37
N ASN A 47 -20.38 11.41 13.43
CA ASN A 47 -19.75 11.13 14.72
C ASN A 47 -19.35 9.66 14.91
N ILE A 48 -19.90 8.73 14.11
CA ILE A 48 -19.68 7.29 14.27
C ILE A 48 -19.66 6.65 12.88
N LEU A 49 -18.48 6.42 12.33
CA LEU A 49 -18.28 5.64 11.12
C LEU A 49 -17.09 4.71 11.33
N GLN A 50 -17.29 3.41 11.13
CA GLN A 50 -16.28 2.40 11.41
C GLN A 50 -15.08 2.54 10.47
N ARG A 51 -13.87 2.47 11.02
CA ARG A 51 -12.60 2.58 10.27
C ARG A 51 -12.55 1.65 9.06
N THR A 52 -13.04 0.42 9.20
CA THR A 52 -13.14 -0.60 8.12
C THR A 52 -14.01 -0.12 6.97
N PHE A 53 -15.17 0.48 7.26
CA PHE A 53 -16.06 1.01 6.23
C PHE A 53 -15.46 2.22 5.51
N ALA A 54 -14.80 3.13 6.23
CA ALA A 54 -14.09 4.25 5.61
C ALA A 54 -13.00 3.77 4.65
N LEU A 55 -12.22 2.76 5.07
CA LEU A 55 -11.17 2.18 4.23
C LEU A 55 -11.74 1.46 3.00
N ASP A 56 -12.89 0.81 3.11
CA ASP A 56 -13.57 0.16 1.98
C ASP A 56 -14.00 1.20 0.93
N ILE A 57 -14.57 2.34 1.36
CA ILE A 57 -14.90 3.45 0.46
C ILE A 57 -13.63 4.03 -0.19
N LEU A 58 -12.55 4.23 0.59
CA LEU A 58 -11.29 4.72 0.05
C LEU A 58 -10.73 3.79 -1.01
N GLU A 59 -10.72 2.48 -0.75
CA GLU A 59 -10.29 1.50 -1.72
C GLU A 59 -11.11 1.61 -3.01
N PHE A 60 -12.45 1.66 -2.91
CA PHE A 60 -13.32 1.82 -4.07
C PHE A 60 -12.96 3.07 -4.87
N ILE A 61 -12.74 4.21 -4.20
CA ILE A 61 -12.36 5.47 -4.85
C ILE A 61 -11.02 5.34 -5.58
N LEU A 62 -10.01 4.75 -4.93
CA LEU A 62 -8.67 4.58 -5.49
C LEU A 62 -8.66 3.66 -6.71
N SER A 63 -9.52 2.64 -6.72
CA SER A 63 -9.62 1.67 -7.81
C SER A 63 -10.41 2.19 -9.01
N ASN A 64 -11.40 3.09 -8.80
CA ASN A 64 -12.30 3.54 -9.86
C ASN A 64 -11.97 4.94 -10.43
N TYR A 65 -11.32 5.81 -9.65
CA TYR A 65 -11.07 7.20 -10.05
C TYR A 65 -9.59 7.50 -10.32
N VAL A 66 -8.83 6.52 -10.83
CA VAL A 66 -7.38 6.62 -11.09
C VAL A 66 -6.99 7.87 -11.87
N ALA A 67 -7.79 8.26 -12.88
CA ALA A 67 -7.53 9.44 -13.67
C ALA A 67 -7.49 10.73 -12.82
N VAL A 68 -8.34 10.85 -11.79
CA VAL A 68 -8.38 12.02 -10.90
C VAL A 68 -7.06 12.16 -10.14
N PHE A 69 -6.60 11.07 -9.53
CA PHE A 69 -5.35 11.04 -8.77
C PHE A 69 -4.10 11.24 -9.62
N ARG A 70 -4.13 10.85 -10.91
CA ARG A 70 -3.02 11.06 -11.85
C ARG A 70 -3.01 12.43 -12.51
N THR A 71 -4.14 13.14 -12.50
CA THR A 71 -4.28 14.44 -13.21
C THR A 71 -4.32 15.63 -12.28
N LEU A 72 -4.78 15.46 -11.04
CA LEU A 72 -4.96 16.55 -10.07
C LEU A 72 -3.92 16.43 -8.96
N LEU A 73 -3.00 17.41 -8.88
CA LEU A 73 -1.90 17.41 -7.92
C LEU A 73 -2.34 17.32 -6.46
N PRO A 74 -3.40 18.02 -6.01
CA PRO A 74 -3.84 17.90 -4.62
C PRO A 74 -4.31 16.48 -4.25
N TYR A 75 -4.93 15.75 -5.20
CA TYR A 75 -5.37 14.37 -4.98
C TYR A 75 -4.19 13.41 -4.94
N GLU A 76 -3.22 13.57 -5.85
CA GLU A 76 -1.98 12.77 -5.81
C GLU A 76 -1.24 12.98 -4.49
N GLN A 77 -1.16 14.22 -4.01
CA GLN A 77 -0.53 14.56 -2.74
C GLN A 77 -1.26 13.97 -1.53
N ALA A 78 -2.60 13.95 -1.54
CA ALA A 78 -3.39 13.30 -0.49
C ALA A 78 -3.16 11.78 -0.49
N LEU A 79 -3.16 11.16 -1.68
CA LEU A 79 -2.82 9.74 -1.84
C LEU A 79 -1.43 9.44 -1.28
N ARG A 80 -0.41 10.21 -1.71
CA ARG A 80 0.98 10.03 -1.29
C ARG A 80 1.20 10.24 0.21
N ARG A 81 0.74 11.37 0.75
CA ARG A 81 1.11 11.81 2.11
C ARG A 81 0.21 11.25 3.20
N GLN A 82 -1.06 10.98 2.90
CA GLN A 82 -2.04 10.59 3.92
C GLN A 82 -2.42 9.12 3.75
N ILE A 83 -2.94 8.74 2.58
CA ILE A 83 -3.47 7.39 2.36
C ILE A 83 -2.33 6.36 2.42
N CYS A 84 -1.23 6.58 1.69
CA CYS A 84 -0.09 5.67 1.74
C CYS A 84 0.52 5.59 3.15
N SER A 85 0.53 6.70 3.90
CA SER A 85 1.02 6.73 5.28
C SER A 85 0.20 5.84 6.21
N ILE A 86 -1.13 5.90 6.14
CA ILE A 86 -2.03 5.05 6.93
C ILE A 86 -1.85 3.58 6.56
N LEU A 87 -1.74 3.27 5.26
CA LEU A 87 -1.52 1.90 4.79
C LEU A 87 -0.17 1.35 5.25
N MET A 88 0.90 2.15 5.14
CA MET A 88 2.23 1.77 5.63
C MET A 88 2.21 1.51 7.14
N THR A 89 1.53 2.37 7.90
CA THR A 89 1.40 2.21 9.36
C THR A 89 0.63 0.93 9.69
N SER A 90 -0.50 0.71 9.02
CA SER A 90 -1.36 -0.46 9.24
C SER A 90 -0.71 -1.78 8.84
N LEU A 91 0.17 -1.76 7.83
CA LEU A 91 1.02 -2.90 7.44
C LEU A 91 2.21 -3.12 8.39
N ARG A 92 2.67 -2.11 9.15
CA ARG A 92 3.76 -2.31 10.12
C ARG A 92 3.25 -2.88 11.43
N THR A 93 2.07 -2.47 11.87
CA THR A 93 1.42 -2.94 13.10
C THR A 93 0.86 -4.37 12.97
N ASN A 94 1.56 -5.24 12.25
CA ASN A 94 1.18 -6.63 11.98
C ASN A 94 1.20 -7.52 13.24
N ALA A 95 1.91 -7.10 14.29
CA ALA A 95 2.27 -7.97 15.40
C ALA A 95 1.57 -7.67 16.74
N GLU A 96 0.95 -6.51 16.93
CA GLU A 96 0.48 -6.14 18.26
C GLU A 96 -0.91 -5.51 18.22
N VAL A 97 -1.64 -5.81 19.30
CA VAL A 97 -2.82 -5.12 19.82
C VAL A 97 -4.17 -5.79 19.52
N GLU A 98 -4.70 -6.38 20.59
CA GLU A 98 -6.12 -6.60 20.86
C GLU A 98 -6.94 -5.34 20.49
N GLY A 99 -7.76 -5.42 19.44
CA GLY A 99 -8.60 -4.31 18.98
C GLY A 99 -8.99 -4.42 17.50
N GLU A 100 -9.71 -3.42 16.99
CA GLU A 100 -10.26 -3.36 15.62
C GLU A 100 -9.18 -3.44 14.50
N ALA A 101 -7.94 -3.01 14.77
CA ALA A 101 -6.83 -3.12 13.81
C ALA A 101 -6.34 -4.58 13.62
N GLY A 102 -6.68 -5.45 14.58
CA GLY A 102 -6.48 -6.89 14.51
C GLY A 102 -7.48 -7.62 13.62
N GLU A 103 -8.60 -6.97 13.27
CA GLU A 103 -9.71 -7.63 12.60
C GLU A 103 -9.32 -8.13 11.19
N PRO A 104 -9.55 -9.42 10.87
CA PRO A 104 -9.26 -9.96 9.55
C PRO A 104 -9.92 -9.18 8.40
N SER A 105 -11.07 -8.56 8.62
CA SER A 105 -11.77 -7.71 7.64
C SER A 105 -10.96 -6.45 7.30
N PHE A 106 -10.53 -5.69 8.31
CA PHE A 106 -9.72 -4.51 8.12
C PHE A 106 -8.38 -4.83 7.44
N ARG A 107 -7.67 -5.87 7.91
CA ARG A 107 -6.38 -6.26 7.33
C ARG A 107 -6.50 -6.71 5.87
N ARG A 108 -7.57 -7.42 5.51
CA ARG A 108 -7.87 -7.79 4.11
C ARG A 108 -8.02 -6.54 3.23
N LEU A 109 -8.73 -5.52 3.71
CA LEU A 109 -8.87 -4.25 2.99
C LEU A 109 -7.53 -3.52 2.85
N VAL A 110 -6.70 -3.47 3.89
CA VAL A 110 -5.36 -2.85 3.81
C VAL A 110 -4.52 -3.52 2.72
N LEU A 111 -4.43 -4.86 2.74
CA LEU A 111 -3.66 -5.62 1.75
C LEU A 111 -4.19 -5.38 0.32
N ARG A 112 -5.50 -5.36 0.15
CA ARG A 112 -6.16 -5.12 -1.13
C ARG A 112 -5.91 -3.70 -1.65
N SER A 113 -6.04 -2.69 -0.80
CA SER A 113 -5.72 -1.29 -1.13
C SER A 113 -4.26 -1.13 -1.55
N VAL A 114 -3.33 -1.76 -0.85
CA VAL A 114 -1.90 -1.75 -1.20
C VAL A 114 -1.66 -2.40 -2.56
N ALA A 115 -2.31 -3.53 -2.84
CA ALA A 115 -2.21 -4.19 -4.14
C ALA A 115 -2.75 -3.29 -5.27
N HIS A 116 -3.88 -2.61 -5.06
CA HIS A 116 -4.41 -1.64 -6.02
C HIS A 116 -3.46 -0.46 -6.21
N ILE A 117 -2.85 0.06 -5.14
CA ILE A 117 -1.89 1.16 -5.25
C ILE A 117 -0.68 0.77 -6.11
N ILE A 118 -0.06 -0.38 -5.84
CA ILE A 118 1.08 -0.87 -6.62
C ILE A 118 0.72 -1.03 -8.10
N ARG A 119 -0.44 -1.64 -8.39
CA ARG A 119 -0.90 -1.88 -9.78
C ARG A 119 -1.22 -0.58 -10.52
N LEU A 120 -1.92 0.34 -9.87
CA LEU A 120 -2.52 1.50 -10.52
C LEU A 120 -1.69 2.78 -10.40
N TYR A 121 -0.70 2.84 -9.52
CA TYR A 121 0.02 4.09 -9.22
C TYR A 121 1.55 3.96 -9.20
N SER A 122 2.12 2.80 -9.55
CA SER A 122 3.57 2.55 -9.55
C SER A 122 4.40 3.53 -10.37
N SER A 123 3.84 4.16 -11.41
CA SER A 123 4.53 5.19 -12.19
C SER A 123 4.64 6.54 -11.49
N SER A 124 3.70 6.85 -10.59
CA SER A 124 3.62 8.17 -9.90
C SER A 124 4.10 8.09 -8.44
N LEU A 125 4.07 6.90 -7.83
CA LEU A 125 4.37 6.65 -6.43
C LEU A 125 5.47 5.60 -6.27
N ILE A 126 6.60 5.80 -6.95
CA ILE A 126 7.69 4.81 -7.02
C ILE A 126 8.16 4.46 -5.59
N THR A 127 8.49 5.47 -4.79
CA THR A 127 8.99 5.32 -3.41
C THR A 127 8.01 4.59 -2.49
N GLU A 128 6.72 4.93 -2.56
CA GLU A 128 5.69 4.31 -1.71
C GLU A 128 5.47 2.86 -2.14
N CYS A 129 5.44 2.58 -3.44
CA CYS A 129 5.32 1.23 -3.97
C CYS A 129 6.54 0.36 -3.61
N GLU A 130 7.74 0.94 -3.57
CA GLU A 130 8.97 0.28 -3.10
C GLU A 130 8.81 -0.22 -1.66
N VAL A 131 8.36 0.68 -0.79
CA VAL A 131 8.17 0.41 0.63
C VAL A 131 7.07 -0.63 0.82
N PHE A 132 5.96 -0.52 0.09
CA PHE A 132 4.89 -1.51 0.14
C PHE A 132 5.35 -2.90 -0.32
N LEU A 133 6.06 -2.99 -1.44
CA LEU A 133 6.57 -4.26 -1.94
C LEU A 133 7.54 -4.89 -0.94
N SER A 134 8.43 -4.08 -0.35
CA SER A 134 9.35 -4.51 0.71
C SER A 134 8.61 -5.01 1.96
N MET A 135 7.52 -4.36 2.36
CA MET A 135 6.69 -4.81 3.48
C MET A 135 5.95 -6.11 3.18
N LEU A 136 5.41 -6.27 1.97
CA LEU A 136 4.73 -7.49 1.53
C LEU A 136 5.71 -8.67 1.51
N LEU A 137 6.91 -8.49 0.95
CA LEU A 137 7.96 -9.51 1.01
C LEU A 137 8.34 -9.83 2.46
N LYS A 138 8.55 -8.78 3.27
CA LYS A 138 8.61 -8.76 4.74
C LYS A 138 7.66 -9.80 5.39
N ALA A 139 6.38 -9.62 5.12
CA ALA A 139 5.29 -10.35 5.72
C ALA A 139 5.25 -11.84 5.37
N THR A 140 5.91 -12.28 4.28
CA THR A 140 5.99 -13.71 3.93
C THR A 140 6.88 -14.51 4.89
N PHE A 141 7.87 -13.86 5.50
CA PHE A 141 8.87 -14.46 6.39
C PHE A 141 8.54 -14.32 7.88
N LEU A 142 7.69 -13.35 8.23
CA LEU A 142 7.17 -13.16 9.59
C LEU A 142 6.23 -14.31 10.00
N ASP A 143 6.17 -14.58 11.31
CA ASP A 143 5.26 -15.58 11.90
C ASP A 143 3.84 -15.03 12.06
N LEU A 144 3.24 -14.62 10.94
CA LEU A 144 1.86 -14.12 10.88
C LEU A 144 0.87 -15.28 10.71
N PRO A 145 -0.41 -15.08 11.08
CA PRO A 145 -1.46 -16.06 10.82
C PRO A 145 -1.48 -16.56 9.38
N LEU A 146 -1.71 -17.87 9.18
CA LEU A 146 -1.62 -18.51 7.87
C LEU A 146 -2.47 -17.82 6.80
N TRP A 147 -3.68 -17.40 7.14
CA TRP A 147 -4.58 -16.68 6.22
C TRP A 147 -3.95 -15.38 5.70
N HIS A 148 -3.20 -14.67 6.54
CA HIS A 148 -2.56 -13.42 6.17
C HIS A 148 -1.40 -13.68 5.21
N ARG A 149 -0.56 -14.67 5.52
CA ARG A 149 0.55 -15.10 4.66
C ARG A 149 0.07 -15.58 3.29
N ILE A 150 -1.02 -16.35 3.25
CA ILE A 150 -1.63 -16.81 1.99
C ILE A 150 -2.06 -15.62 1.13
N LEU A 151 -2.76 -14.64 1.72
CA LEU A 151 -3.21 -13.45 0.97
C LEU A 151 -2.04 -12.62 0.44
N VAL A 152 -0.99 -12.44 1.24
CA VAL A 152 0.23 -11.74 0.78
C VAL A 152 0.86 -12.48 -0.40
N LEU A 153 0.98 -13.81 -0.34
CA LEU A 153 1.51 -14.61 -1.44
C LEU A 153 0.62 -14.57 -2.69
N GLU A 154 -0.70 -14.56 -2.52
CA GLU A 154 -1.65 -14.40 -3.63
C GLU A 154 -1.46 -13.05 -4.35
N ILE A 155 -1.30 -11.97 -3.59
CA ILE A 155 -1.03 -10.64 -4.12
C ILE A 155 0.29 -10.61 -4.89
N LEU A 156 1.38 -11.12 -4.29
CA LEU A 156 2.70 -11.16 -4.91
C LEU A 156 2.69 -12.01 -6.19
N ARG A 157 2.05 -13.19 -6.16
CA ARG A 157 1.84 -14.01 -7.36
C ARG A 157 1.10 -13.22 -8.44
N GLY A 158 0.07 -12.47 -8.06
CA GLY A 158 -0.69 -11.63 -8.98
C GLY A 158 0.17 -10.59 -9.69
N PHE A 159 1.19 -10.03 -9.04
CA PHE A 159 2.15 -9.12 -9.69
C PHE A 159 3.07 -9.84 -10.68
N CYS A 160 3.51 -11.06 -10.36
CA CYS A 160 4.40 -11.85 -11.23
C CYS A 160 3.70 -12.35 -12.51
N VAL A 161 2.40 -12.65 -12.42
CA VAL A 161 1.62 -13.15 -13.58
C VAL A 161 1.25 -12.02 -14.54
N GLU A 162 1.10 -10.79 -14.04
CA GLU A 162 0.75 -9.64 -14.86
C GLU A 162 1.99 -8.97 -15.46
N ALA A 163 2.32 -9.35 -16.71
CA ALA A 163 3.53 -8.91 -17.41
C ALA A 163 3.74 -7.39 -17.45
N ARG A 164 2.65 -6.60 -17.48
CA ARG A 164 2.72 -5.13 -17.45
C ARG A 164 3.19 -4.62 -16.09
N THR A 165 2.60 -5.11 -15.01
CA THR A 165 2.97 -4.76 -13.64
C THR A 165 4.41 -5.17 -13.38
N LEU A 166 4.77 -6.42 -13.70
CA LEU A 166 6.14 -6.92 -13.52
C LEU A 166 7.18 -6.09 -14.27
N ARG A 167 6.90 -5.71 -15.53
CA ARG A 167 7.81 -4.86 -16.32
C ARG A 167 8.00 -3.49 -15.67
N ILE A 168 6.92 -2.87 -15.21
CA ILE A 168 6.98 -1.56 -14.56
C ILE A 168 7.75 -1.64 -13.25
N LEU A 169 7.52 -2.70 -12.45
CA LEU A 169 8.27 -2.94 -11.23
C LEU A 169 9.77 -3.12 -11.54
N PHE A 170 10.11 -3.98 -12.49
CA PHE A 170 11.50 -4.22 -12.90
C PHE A 170 12.20 -2.94 -13.38
N GLN A 171 11.52 -2.13 -14.20
CA GLN A 171 12.08 -0.88 -14.70
C GLN A 171 12.32 0.16 -13.60
N HIS A 172 11.43 0.24 -12.60
CA HIS A 172 11.55 1.24 -11.55
C HIS A 172 12.42 0.80 -10.37
N PHE A 173 12.45 -0.49 -10.05
CA PHE A 173 13.12 -1.02 -8.86
C PHE A 173 14.45 -1.72 -9.15
N ASP A 174 14.55 -2.48 -10.25
CA ASP A 174 15.74 -3.32 -10.52
C ASP A 174 16.71 -2.67 -11.52
N MET A 175 16.20 -1.89 -12.47
CA MET A 175 17.03 -1.20 -13.48
C MET A 175 17.60 0.14 -12.98
N GLY A 176 17.09 0.66 -11.85
CA GLY A 176 17.57 1.90 -11.23
C GLY A 176 18.86 1.67 -10.44
N THR A 177 19.85 2.56 -10.57
CA THR A 177 21.19 2.43 -9.97
C THR A 177 21.25 2.49 -8.43
N ASN A 178 20.11 2.52 -7.72
CA ASN A 178 20.04 2.64 -6.25
C ASN A 178 20.13 1.27 -5.54
N HIS A 179 21.13 0.49 -5.90
CA HIS A 179 21.35 -0.91 -5.47
C HIS A 179 21.62 -1.08 -3.95
N HIS A 180 21.73 0.01 -3.18
CA HIS A 180 22.17 -0.03 -1.79
C HIS A 180 21.05 -0.32 -0.77
N SER A 181 19.77 -0.10 -1.09
CA SER A 181 18.68 -0.33 -0.13
C SER A 181 18.12 -1.76 -0.18
N TRP A 182 18.05 -2.36 -1.38
CA TRP A 182 17.46 -3.68 -1.60
C TRP A 182 18.33 -4.85 -1.12
N GLY A 183 19.65 -4.78 -1.33
CA GLY A 183 20.58 -5.79 -0.82
C GLY A 183 20.48 -5.95 0.70
N TRP A 184 20.43 -4.83 1.43
CA TRP A 184 20.30 -4.82 2.89
C TRP A 184 18.98 -5.40 3.39
N VAL A 185 17.86 -5.15 2.69
CA VAL A 185 16.54 -5.69 3.05
C VAL A 185 16.46 -7.21 2.87
N ILE A 186 17.00 -7.75 1.78
CA ILE A 186 17.07 -9.19 1.55
C ILE A 186 18.01 -9.85 2.56
N GLU A 187 19.17 -9.23 2.80
CA GLU A 187 20.24 -9.76 3.65
C GLU A 187 19.92 -9.70 5.16
N ASN A 188 19.00 -8.83 5.58
CA ASN A 188 18.49 -8.80 6.96
C ASN A 188 17.14 -9.51 7.16
N SER A 189 16.40 -9.82 6.09
CA SER A 189 15.17 -10.62 6.20
C SER A 189 15.45 -12.12 6.44
N GLY A 190 16.66 -12.59 6.12
CA GLY A 190 17.07 -13.99 6.33
C GLY A 190 17.73 -14.30 7.68
N ARG A 191 18.13 -13.28 8.47
CA ARG A 191 18.98 -13.46 9.66
C ARG A 191 18.22 -13.64 10.98
N GLY A 192 16.91 -13.40 10.99
CA GLY A 192 16.10 -13.41 12.22
C GLY A 192 15.59 -14.79 12.68
N LYS A 193 16.17 -15.90 12.22
CA LYS A 193 15.71 -17.25 12.59
C LYS A 193 16.74 -18.16 13.26
N ASP A 194 17.99 -17.73 13.43
CA ASP A 194 19.05 -18.62 13.93
C ASP A 194 19.53 -18.32 15.36
N GLU A 195 18.97 -17.31 16.05
CA GLU A 195 19.46 -16.89 17.38
C GLU A 195 18.62 -17.35 18.58
N ASN A 196 17.79 -18.40 18.46
CA ASN A 196 17.00 -18.87 19.62
C ASN A 196 16.95 -20.39 19.81
N THR A 197 18.07 -21.09 19.64
CA THR A 197 18.13 -22.54 19.93
C THR A 197 19.41 -23.00 20.65
N GLU A 198 20.16 -22.10 21.30
CA GLU A 198 21.37 -22.50 22.06
C GLU A 198 21.36 -22.17 23.57
N GLU A 199 20.36 -21.48 24.12
CA GLU A 199 20.38 -21.15 25.57
C GLU A 199 19.60 -22.11 26.48
N GLU A 200 18.88 -23.11 25.96
CA GLU A 200 18.18 -24.12 26.78
C GLU A 200 18.93 -25.46 26.78
N LYS A 201 20.16 -25.49 27.31
CA LYS A 201 20.82 -26.78 27.63
C LYS A 201 21.88 -26.78 28.74
N VAL A 202 21.96 -25.75 29.57
CA VAL A 202 22.93 -25.73 30.70
C VAL A 202 22.25 -25.30 32.00
N GLU A 203 21.17 -25.97 32.39
CA GLU A 203 20.75 -26.02 33.81
C GLU A 203 20.12 -27.40 34.06
N GLY A 204 20.98 -28.36 34.41
CA GLY A 204 20.53 -29.71 34.75
C GLY A 204 21.64 -30.74 34.61
N GLU A 205 22.67 -30.65 35.45
CA GLU A 205 23.38 -31.81 36.00
C GLU A 205 24.36 -31.34 37.11
N ASP A 206 24.24 -32.02 38.25
CA ASP A 206 25.01 -32.00 39.52
C ASP A 206 24.87 -30.83 40.52
#